data_AF-A0A8J3P5B8-F1
#
_entry.id   AF-A0A8J3P5B8-F1
#
_cell.length_a   1.000
_cell.length_b   1.000
_cell.length_c   1.000
_cell.angle_alpha   90.00
_cell.angle_beta   90.00
_cell.angle_gamma   90.00
#
_symmetry.space_group_name_H-M   'P 1'
#
loop_
_entity.id
_entity.type
_entity.pdbx_description
1 polymer ?
#
loop_
_entity_poly.entity_id
_entity_poly.type
_entity_poly.pdbx_seq_one_letter_code
_entity_poly.pdbx_strand_id
1 'polypeptide(L)'
;MPIAAASRWAMTLWLAVLCTGAAVDQPSLGTMLASAAALLLVTALAVAAAYGIGSRPSGRAAIDLALRELSKHAGVLRQRDPDAAGRPRPRAPGFSPLAC
;
A
#
# COMPACT_ATOMS: atom_id res chain seq x y z
N MET A 1 0.33 8.17 7.23
CA MET A 1 -0.19 8.12 8.61
C MET A 1 -0.55 6.72 9.16
N PRO A 2 -0.83 5.64 8.38
CA PRO A 2 -1.17 4.34 8.97
C PRO A 2 0.05 3.58 9.55
N ILE A 3 1.25 3.82 9.02
CA ILE A 3 2.50 3.16 9.45
C ILE A 3 2.82 3.50 10.92
N ALA A 4 2.62 4.75 11.34
CA ALA A 4 2.87 5.18 12.71
C ALA A 4 1.89 4.53 13.70
N ALA A 5 0.61 4.38 13.32
CA ALA A 5 -0.36 3.69 14.16
C ALA A 5 -0.01 2.21 14.32
N ALA A 6 0.28 1.51 13.22
CA ALA A 6 0.72 0.10 13.25
C ALA A 6 1.98 -0.10 14.10
N SER A 7 2.94 0.85 14.03
CA SER A 7 4.16 0.80 14.86
C SER A 7 3.86 0.91 16.36
N ARG A 8 2.90 1.76 16.76
CA ARG A 8 2.52 1.91 18.18
C ARG A 8 1.86 0.65 18.72
N TRP A 9 0.96 0.03 17.96
CA TRP A 9 0.31 -1.22 18.35
C TRP A 9 1.31 -2.38 18.45
N ALA A 10 2.26 -2.47 17.51
CA ALA A 10 3.34 -3.45 17.55
C ALA A 10 4.24 -3.24 18.78
N MET A 11 4.55 -1.99 19.12
CA MET A 11 5.38 -1.64 20.28
C MET A 11 4.66 -1.95 21.61
N THR A 12 3.36 -1.70 21.70
CA THR A 12 2.56 -2.08 22.88
C THR A 12 2.46 -3.60 23.06
N LEU A 13 2.33 -4.36 21.96
CA LEU A 13 2.33 -5.83 22.02
C LEU A 13 3.68 -6.37 22.46
N TRP A 14 4.78 -5.81 21.93
CA TRP A 14 6.14 -6.17 22.34
C TRP A 14 6.40 -5.89 23.83
N LEU A 15 5.99 -4.70 24.32
CA LEU A 15 6.09 -4.34 25.73
C LEU A 15 5.26 -5.29 26.62
N ALA A 16 4.05 -5.63 26.21
CA ALA A 16 3.18 -6.55 26.96
C ALA A 16 3.81 -7.94 27.10
N VAL A 17 4.41 -8.48 26.02
CA VAL A 17 5.10 -9.77 26.02
C VAL A 17 6.36 -9.74 26.90
N LEU A 18 7.15 -8.67 26.83
CA LEU A 18 8.32 -8.49 27.71
C LEU A 18 7.93 -8.46 29.18
N CYS A 19 6.87 -7.72 29.53
CA CYS A 19 6.38 -7.61 30.90
C CYS A 19 5.83 -8.94 31.43
N THR A 20 5.17 -9.75 30.59
CA THR A 20 4.68 -11.08 31.01
C THR A 20 5.83 -12.07 31.22
N GLY A 21 6.89 -12.00 30.40
CA GLY A 21 8.08 -12.84 30.58
C GLY A 21 8.89 -12.51 31.85
N ALA A 22 8.92 -11.24 32.25
CA ALA A 22 9.64 -10.78 33.45
C ALA A 22 8.95 -11.15 34.78
N ALA A 23 7.67 -11.50 34.76
CA ALA A 23 6.90 -11.83 35.96
C ALA A 23 6.95 -13.33 36.34
N VAL A 24 7.76 -14.13 35.63
CA VAL A 24 7.86 -15.58 35.88
C VAL A 24 9.08 -15.86 36.75
N ASP A 25 8.86 -16.11 38.04
CA ASP A 25 9.93 -16.32 39.03
C ASP A 25 10.74 -17.62 38.82
N GLN A 26 10.23 -18.60 38.07
CA GLN A 26 10.94 -19.84 37.71
C GLN A 26 10.33 -20.50 36.45
N PRO A 27 10.77 -20.14 35.25
CA PRO A 27 10.32 -20.82 34.03
C PRO A 27 11.01 -22.18 33.90
N SER A 28 10.23 -23.25 33.73
CA SER A 28 10.77 -24.54 33.32
C SER A 28 11.33 -24.45 31.88
N LEU A 29 12.24 -25.35 31.51
CA LEU A 29 12.78 -25.39 30.14
C LEU A 29 11.68 -25.47 29.08
N GLY A 30 10.58 -26.16 29.38
CA GLY A 30 9.40 -26.25 28.53
C GLY A 30 8.69 -24.92 28.33
N THR A 31 8.50 -24.11 29.40
CA THR A 31 7.87 -22.79 29.26
C THR A 31 8.80 -21.78 28.59
N MET A 32 10.12 -21.90 28.75
CA MET A 32 11.09 -21.10 27.99
C MET A 32 11.07 -21.43 26.49
N LEU A 33 11.05 -22.71 26.10
CA LEU A 33 10.96 -23.09 24.68
C LEU A 33 9.62 -22.66 24.08
N ALA A 34 8.52 -22.85 24.80
CA ALA A 34 7.19 -22.46 24.34
C ALA A 34 7.07 -20.93 24.15
N SER A 35 7.62 -20.14 25.07
CA SER A 35 7.61 -18.68 24.98
C SER A 35 8.53 -18.17 23.85
N ALA A 36 9.71 -18.78 23.67
CA ALA A 36 10.59 -18.48 22.56
C ALA A 36 9.93 -18.80 21.21
N ALA A 37 9.28 -19.96 21.09
CA ALA A 37 8.54 -20.34 19.88
C ALA A 37 7.37 -19.39 19.61
N ALA A 38 6.63 -18.98 20.64
CA ALA A 38 5.54 -18.01 20.52
C ALA A 38 6.05 -16.63 20.06
N LEU A 39 7.17 -16.16 20.62
CA LEU A 39 7.83 -14.92 20.20
C LEU A 39 8.29 -14.97 18.74
N LEU A 40 8.90 -16.09 18.32
CA LEU A 40 9.29 -16.29 16.92
C LEU A 40 8.09 -16.30 15.98
N LEU A 41 6.98 -16.94 16.36
CA LEU A 41 5.76 -16.95 15.56
C LEU A 41 5.17 -15.54 15.42
N VAL A 42 5.05 -14.80 16.53
CA VAL A 42 4.51 -13.44 16.54
C VAL A 42 5.39 -12.49 15.72
N THR A 43 6.71 -12.59 15.85
CA THR A 43 7.64 -11.77 15.07
C THR A 43 7.58 -12.12 13.58
N ALA A 44 7.55 -13.41 13.22
CA ALA A 44 7.39 -13.84 11.83
C ALA A 44 6.06 -13.34 11.23
N LEU A 45 4.96 -13.40 11.98
CA LEU A 45 3.66 -12.91 11.54
C LEU A 45 3.65 -11.39 11.38
N ALA A 46 4.27 -10.66 12.31
CA ALA A 46 4.39 -9.20 12.24
C ALA A 46 5.23 -8.76 11.03
N VAL A 47 6.33 -9.47 10.77
CA VAL A 47 7.19 -9.27 9.59
C VAL A 47 6.41 -9.55 8.32
N ALA A 48 5.72 -10.70 8.24
CA ALA A 48 4.89 -11.07 7.09
C ALA A 48 3.77 -10.06 6.84
N ALA A 49 3.12 -9.56 7.90
CA ALA A 49 2.11 -8.51 7.80
C ALA A 49 2.71 -7.19 7.32
N ALA A 50 3.87 -6.76 7.85
CA ALA A 50 4.53 -5.54 7.43
C ALA A 50 4.93 -5.57 5.94
N TYR A 51 5.54 -6.67 5.48
CA TYR A 51 5.90 -6.86 4.08
C TYR A 51 4.67 -7.09 3.17
N GLY A 52 3.65 -7.79 3.65
CA GLY A 52 2.39 -8.02 2.94
C GLY A 52 1.53 -6.76 2.79
N ILE A 53 1.64 -5.81 3.73
CA ILE A 53 0.95 -4.51 3.66
C ILE A 53 1.73 -3.53 2.76
N GLY A 54 3.07 -3.58 2.76
CA GLY A 54 3.92 -2.71 1.94
C GLY A 54 3.92 -3.02 0.45
N SER A 55 3.58 -4.26 0.07
CA SER A 55 3.55 -4.72 -1.32
C SER A 55 2.26 -4.39 -2.08
N ARG A 56 1.23 -3.90 -1.38
CA ARG A 56 0.00 -3.44 -2.03
C ARG A 56 0.16 -1.99 -2.44
N PRO A 57 -0.13 -1.63 -3.72
CA PRO A 57 -0.17 -0.23 -4.10
C PRO A 57 -1.11 0.50 -3.14
N SER A 58 -0.59 1.54 -2.48
CA SER A 58 -1.37 2.36 -1.55
C SER A 58 -2.70 2.75 -2.20
N GLY A 59 -3.78 2.87 -1.42
CA GLY A 59 -5.15 3.00 -1.97
C GLY A 59 -5.28 4.00 -3.12
N ARG A 60 -4.53 5.11 -3.08
CA ARG A 60 -4.49 6.09 -4.18
C ARG A 60 -3.81 5.55 -5.45
N ALA A 61 -2.64 4.94 -5.34
CA ALA A 61 -1.95 4.29 -6.46
C ALA A 61 -2.75 3.12 -7.05
N ALA A 62 -3.49 2.38 -6.22
CA ALA A 62 -4.39 1.32 -6.68
C ALA A 62 -5.58 1.89 -7.48
N ILE A 63 -6.16 3.00 -7.00
CA ILE A 63 -7.23 3.71 -7.71
C ILE A 63 -6.70 4.28 -9.04
N ASP A 64 -5.53 4.91 -9.05
CA ASP A 64 -4.93 5.47 -10.27
C ASP A 64 -4.65 4.38 -11.31
N LEU A 65 -4.15 3.22 -10.86
CA LEU A 65 -3.93 2.07 -11.73
C LEU A 65 -5.25 1.50 -12.27
N ALA A 66 -6.28 1.40 -11.42
CA ALA A 66 -7.61 0.94 -11.82
C ALA A 66 -8.27 1.91 -12.83
N LEU A 67 -8.15 3.22 -12.61
CA LEU A 67 -8.62 4.24 -13.55
C LEU A 67 -7.84 4.20 -14.86
N ARG A 68 -6.53 3.95 -14.82
CA ARG A 68 -5.70 3.77 -16.01
C ARG A 68 -6.13 2.54 -16.80
N GLU A 69 -6.34 1.40 -16.15
CA GLU A 69 -6.86 0.21 -16.83
C GLU A 69 -8.26 0.44 -17.38
N LEU A 70 -9.15 1.06 -16.61
CA LEU A 70 -10.48 1.41 -17.08
C LEU A 70 -10.42 2.36 -18.28
N SER A 71 -9.49 3.32 -18.32
CA SER A 71 -9.34 4.24 -19.45
C SER A 71 -8.87 3.56 -20.74
N LYS A 72 -8.10 2.46 -20.64
CA LYS A 72 -7.70 1.66 -21.80
C LYS A 72 -8.87 0.89 -22.40
N HIS A 73 -9.81 0.46 -21.55
CA HIS A 73 -10.98 -0.34 -21.92
C HIS A 73 -12.23 0.51 -22.18
N ALA A 74 -12.27 1.72 -21.64
CA ALA A 74 -13.27 2.73 -21.98
C ALA A 74 -13.02 3.11 -23.44
N GLY A 75 -13.77 2.48 -24.34
CA GLY A 75 -13.91 2.97 -25.70
C GLY A 75 -14.23 4.45 -25.62
N VAL A 76 -13.47 5.26 -26.36
CA VAL A 76 -13.66 6.71 -26.45
C VAL A 76 -15.16 6.93 -26.61
N LEU A 77 -15.86 7.35 -25.53
CA LEU A 77 -17.15 8.02 -25.66
C LEU A 77 -16.87 9.00 -26.77
N ARG A 78 -17.66 9.00 -27.84
CA ARG A 78 -17.54 9.99 -28.92
C ARG A 78 -17.71 11.34 -28.25
N GLN A 79 -16.63 11.82 -27.67
CA GLN A 79 -16.37 13.12 -27.14
C GLN A 79 -16.53 13.88 -28.43
N ARG A 80 -17.75 14.42 -28.57
CA ARG A 80 -18.27 15.06 -29.77
C ARG A 80 -17.11 15.86 -30.30
N ASP A 81 -16.49 15.30 -31.35
CA ASP A 81 -15.15 15.69 -31.72
C ASP A 81 -15.20 17.22 -31.82
N PRO A 82 -14.41 17.96 -31.03
CA PRO A 82 -14.41 19.41 -31.13
C PRO A 82 -14.01 19.86 -32.55
N ASP A 83 -13.48 18.95 -33.36
CA ASP A 83 -13.18 19.05 -34.78
C ASP A 83 -14.13 18.22 -35.67
N ALA A 84 -15.23 17.70 -35.11
CA ALA A 84 -16.26 16.99 -35.88
C ALA A 84 -16.72 17.88 -37.02
N ALA A 85 -16.78 17.32 -38.23
CA ALA A 85 -17.28 18.01 -39.41
C ALA A 85 -18.63 18.69 -39.09
N GLY A 86 -18.63 20.02 -39.04
CA GLY A 86 -19.79 20.84 -38.65
C GLY A 86 -19.55 21.80 -37.48
N ARG A 87 -18.47 21.68 -36.70
CA ARG A 87 -18.05 22.69 -35.70
C ARG A 87 -16.52 22.85 -35.56
N PRO A 88 -15.75 23.12 -36.62
CA PRO A 88 -14.34 23.45 -36.46
C PRO A 88 -14.20 24.74 -35.62
N ARG A 89 -13.50 24.66 -34.49
CA ARG A 89 -13.11 25.88 -33.77
C ARG A 89 -11.98 26.58 -34.52
N PRO A 90 -11.97 27.93 -34.58
CA PRO A 90 -10.81 28.66 -35.08
C PRO A 90 -9.60 28.29 -34.22
N ARG A 91 -8.65 27.54 -34.78
CA ARG A 91 -7.34 27.32 -34.16
C ARG A 91 -6.44 28.46 -34.60
N ALA A 92 -5.78 29.11 -33.65
CA ALA A 92 -4.63 29.94 -33.99
C ALA A 92 -3.61 29.07 -34.75
N PRO A 93 -2.96 29.57 -35.81
CA PRO A 93 -2.00 28.80 -36.61
C PRO A 93 -0.98 28.08 -35.71
N GLY A 94 -0.83 26.77 -35.92
CA GLY A 94 -0.04 25.88 -35.07
C GLY A 94 1.46 26.14 -35.16
N PHE A 95 2.15 25.98 -34.03
CA PHE A 95 3.59 25.96 -33.94
C PHE A 95 4.18 24.96 -34.95
N SER A 96 4.93 25.47 -35.93
CA SER A 96 5.81 24.66 -36.75
C SER A 96 6.92 24.09 -35.85
N PRO A 97 7.18 22.78 -35.87
CA PRO A 97 8.36 22.24 -35.19
C PRO A 97 9.60 22.77 -35.92
N LEU A 98 10.46 23.51 -35.21
CA LEU A 98 11.79 23.87 -35.70
C LEU A 98 12.57 22.57 -35.89
N ALA A 99 12.96 22.28 -37.14
CA ALA A 99 13.88 21.20 -37.44
C ALA A 99 15.25 21.55 -36.85
N CYS A 100 15.83 20.62 -36.07
CA CYS A 100 17.23 20.65 -35.68
C CYS A 100 18.11 20.11 -36.83
#